data_AF-A0AAJ1CUZ0-F1
#
_entry.id   AF-A0AAJ1CUZ0-F1
#
_cell.length_a   1.000
_cell.length_b   1.000
_cell.length_c   1.000
_cell.angle_alpha   90.00
_cell.angle_beta   90.00
_cell.angle_gamma   90.00
#
_symmetry.space_group_name_H-M   'P 1'
#
loop_
_entity.id
_entity.type
_entity.pdbx_description
1 polymer ?
#
loop_
_entity_poly.entity_id
_entity_poly.type
_entity_poly.pdbx_seq_one_letter_code
_entity_poly.pdbx_strand_id
1 'polypeptide(L)'
;MKRAMTALLPIILTTLVSNSALAQGVPLLGNLPASGHQLCGKTIRLQLVKTSDEMMILGIKNKQSNEMDLFMSSLPFTVSDTYARFIPVKFDQLSKTFIATHDDELDVIWGAALDDKNTLGYKLALGNFTYSCSAPEAWPNDKANHLYGETPTDAHAASENVAAEKNAKTTKTVKPRG
;
A
#
# COMPACT_ATOMS: atom_id res chain seq x y z
N MET A 1 -12.73 -19.21 64.26
CA MET A 1 -11.63 -19.32 63.28
C MET A 1 -11.98 -18.45 62.07
N LYS A 2 -11.23 -17.36 61.83
CA LYS A 2 -11.49 -16.39 60.75
C LYS A 2 -10.93 -16.91 59.43
N ARG A 3 -11.77 -17.05 58.39
CA ARG A 3 -11.31 -17.29 57.02
C ARG A 3 -10.93 -15.96 56.39
N ALA A 4 -9.64 -15.75 56.14
CA ALA A 4 -9.16 -14.67 55.29
C ALA A 4 -9.41 -15.08 53.83
N MET A 5 -10.26 -14.33 53.15
CA MET A 5 -10.57 -14.51 51.73
C MET A 5 -9.67 -13.54 50.96
N THR A 6 -8.56 -14.06 50.43
CA THR A 6 -7.62 -13.27 49.62
C THR A 6 -8.21 -13.11 48.23
N ALA A 7 -8.79 -11.95 47.93
CA ALA A 7 -9.23 -11.59 46.59
C ALA A 7 -8.01 -11.22 45.73
N LEU A 8 -7.68 -12.05 44.75
CA LEU A 8 -6.72 -11.71 43.69
C LEU A 8 -7.43 -10.80 42.68
N LEU A 9 -6.95 -9.57 42.55
CA LEU A 9 -7.39 -8.59 41.54
C LEU A 9 -6.67 -8.90 40.20
N PRO A 10 -7.36 -9.19 39.09
CA PRO A 10 -6.69 -9.32 37.79
C PRO A 10 -6.39 -7.92 37.24
N ILE A 11 -5.10 -7.61 37.12
CA ILE A 11 -4.61 -6.40 36.43
C ILE A 11 -4.78 -6.64 34.92
N ILE A 12 -5.81 -6.03 34.32
CA ILE A 12 -6.00 -6.02 32.87
C ILE A 12 -4.97 -5.05 32.29
N LEU A 13 -3.86 -5.60 31.78
CA LEU A 13 -2.85 -4.86 31.04
C LEU A 13 -3.40 -4.58 29.63
N THR A 14 -4.10 -3.46 29.47
CA THR A 14 -4.46 -2.95 28.14
C THR A 14 -3.18 -2.53 27.42
N THR A 15 -2.64 -3.40 26.58
CA THR A 15 -1.64 -3.01 25.59
C THR A 15 -2.32 -2.06 24.61
N LEU A 16 -2.02 -0.76 24.71
CA LEU A 16 -2.28 0.17 23.62
C LEU A 16 -1.50 -0.35 22.41
N VAL A 17 -2.21 -0.98 21.48
CA VAL A 17 -1.68 -1.22 20.15
C VAL A 17 -1.66 0.15 19.48
N SER A 18 -0.54 0.84 19.59
CA SER A 18 -0.26 2.01 18.78
C SER A 18 -0.24 1.53 17.33
N ASN A 19 -1.39 1.61 16.67
CA ASN A 19 -1.46 1.57 15.22
C ASN A 19 -0.80 2.85 14.75
N SER A 20 0.53 2.84 14.69
CA SER A 20 1.31 3.79 13.90
C SER A 20 0.97 3.49 12.44
N ALA A 21 -0.18 4.00 12.00
CA ALA A 21 -0.44 4.21 10.59
C ALA A 21 0.59 5.26 10.15
N LEU A 22 1.80 4.81 9.83
CA LEU A 22 2.75 5.62 9.08
C LEU A 22 1.99 6.03 7.83
N ALA A 23 1.69 7.33 7.72
CA ALA A 23 1.08 7.90 6.54
C ALA A 23 2.08 7.71 5.38
N GLN A 24 2.00 6.55 4.73
CA GLN A 24 2.72 6.29 3.50
C GLN A 24 2.06 7.13 2.42
N GLY A 25 2.83 8.06 1.85
CA GLY A 25 2.39 8.84 0.70
C GLY A 25 1.96 7.94 -0.46
N VAL A 26 1.23 8.53 -1.39
CA VAL A 26 0.76 7.84 -2.60
C VAL A 26 1.91 7.08 -3.26
N PRO A 27 1.78 5.77 -3.52
CA PRO A 27 2.87 4.98 -4.08
C PRO A 27 3.22 5.46 -5.49
N LEU A 28 4.51 5.50 -5.79
CA LEU A 28 5.01 5.82 -7.11
C LEU A 28 5.08 4.56 -7.99
N LEU A 29 4.58 4.67 -9.21
CA LEU A 29 4.75 3.70 -10.29
C LEU A 29 5.75 4.30 -11.29
N GLY A 30 7.04 3.98 -11.09
CA GLY A 30 8.13 4.69 -11.75
C GLY A 30 8.30 6.09 -11.15
N ASN A 31 8.07 7.13 -11.95
CA ASN A 31 8.02 8.53 -11.49
C ASN A 31 6.60 9.09 -11.36
N LEU A 32 5.57 8.27 -11.60
CA LEU A 32 4.18 8.72 -11.60
C LEU A 32 3.50 8.34 -10.28
N PRO A 33 2.83 9.27 -9.57
CA PRO A 33 2.01 8.90 -8.43
C PRO A 33 0.82 8.07 -8.91
N ALA A 34 0.52 6.97 -8.20
CA ALA A 34 -0.68 6.19 -8.45
C ALA A 34 -1.93 7.09 -8.35
N SER A 35 -2.83 7.01 -9.32
CA SER A 35 -4.10 7.74 -9.28
C SER A 35 -5.17 6.97 -8.50
N GLY A 36 -5.03 5.65 -8.39
CA GLY A 36 -5.93 4.84 -7.58
C GLY A 36 -5.37 3.48 -7.24
N HIS A 37 -6.16 2.73 -6.47
CA HIS A 37 -5.85 1.37 -6.09
C HIS A 37 -7.10 0.49 -6.13
N GLN A 38 -6.88 -0.82 -6.14
CA GLN A 38 -7.96 -1.79 -6.21
C GLN A 38 -7.58 -3.07 -5.45
N LEU A 39 -8.54 -3.72 -4.81
CA LEU A 39 -8.33 -5.04 -4.23
C LEU A 39 -8.87 -6.10 -5.18
N CYS A 40 -8.01 -7.01 -5.62
CA CYS A 40 -8.37 -8.18 -6.40
C CYS A 40 -8.22 -9.46 -5.55
N GLY A 41 -9.23 -10.33 -5.61
CA GLY A 41 -9.31 -11.48 -4.72
C GLY A 41 -9.27 -11.06 -3.24
N LYS A 42 -8.47 -11.75 -2.42
CA LYS A 42 -8.38 -11.47 -0.98
C LYS A 42 -7.25 -10.52 -0.61
N THR A 43 -6.15 -10.51 -1.38
CA THR A 43 -4.90 -9.88 -0.95
C THR A 43 -4.13 -9.16 -2.05
N ILE A 44 -4.56 -9.25 -3.31
CA ILE A 44 -3.80 -8.67 -4.43
C ILE A 44 -4.21 -7.21 -4.52
N ARG A 45 -3.30 -6.30 -4.13
CA ARG A 45 -3.53 -4.86 -4.26
C ARG A 45 -2.92 -4.39 -5.57
N LEU A 46 -3.75 -3.84 -6.43
CA LEU A 46 -3.34 -3.15 -7.63
C LEU A 46 -3.16 -1.66 -7.33
N GLN A 47 -2.10 -1.09 -7.87
CA GLN A 47 -1.90 0.35 -7.98
C GLN A 47 -2.04 0.73 -9.44
N LEU A 48 -2.75 1.83 -9.73
CA LEU A 48 -3.13 2.21 -11.09
C LEU A 48 -2.66 3.64 -11.35
N VAL A 49 -2.10 3.90 -12.53
CA VAL A 49 -1.95 5.25 -13.06
C VAL A 49 -2.10 5.23 -14.57
N LYS A 50 -2.75 6.25 -15.11
CA LYS A 50 -2.83 6.47 -16.55
C LYS A 50 -1.76 7.49 -16.97
N THR A 51 -0.98 7.17 -17.99
CA THR A 51 0.02 8.08 -18.57
C THR A 51 -0.65 9.14 -19.44
N SER A 52 0.12 10.14 -19.89
CA SER A 52 -0.35 11.14 -20.87
C SER A 52 -0.79 10.54 -22.20
N ASP A 53 -0.25 9.37 -22.55
CA ASP A 53 -0.54 8.67 -23.82
C ASP A 53 -1.72 7.71 -23.68
N GLU A 54 -2.54 7.89 -22.64
CA GLU A 54 -3.68 7.03 -22.30
C GLU A 54 -3.31 5.57 -21.98
N MET A 55 -2.02 5.27 -21.81
CA MET A 55 -1.55 3.93 -21.41
C MET A 55 -1.79 3.74 -19.91
N MET A 56 -2.18 2.55 -19.50
CA MET A 56 -2.34 2.23 -18.08
C MET A 56 -1.08 1.57 -17.56
N ILE A 57 -0.56 2.04 -16.43
CA ILE A 57 0.48 1.38 -15.66
C ILE A 57 -0.17 0.72 -14.44
N LEU A 58 0.15 -0.55 -14.27
CA LEU A 58 -0.27 -1.40 -13.18
C LEU A 58 0.93 -1.69 -12.28
N GLY A 59 0.80 -1.40 -11.00
CA GLY A 59 1.73 -1.87 -9.97
C GLY A 59 1.14 -3.06 -9.20
N ILE A 60 1.88 -4.17 -9.14
CA ILE A 60 1.54 -5.33 -8.31
C ILE A 60 2.71 -5.62 -7.38
N LYS A 61 2.45 -5.76 -6.09
CA LYS A 61 3.48 -6.18 -5.14
C LYS A 61 3.87 -7.65 -5.36
N ASN A 62 5.12 -7.90 -5.72
CA ASN A 62 5.68 -9.24 -5.84
C ASN A 62 5.75 -9.90 -4.47
N LYS A 63 5.18 -11.10 -4.34
CA LYS A 63 5.14 -11.82 -3.05
C LYS A 63 6.50 -12.36 -2.61
N GLN A 64 7.41 -12.62 -3.56
CA GLN A 64 8.72 -13.19 -3.31
C GLN A 64 9.75 -12.11 -2.99
N SER A 65 9.87 -11.08 -3.84
CA SER A 65 10.84 -9.99 -3.64
C SER A 65 10.33 -8.89 -2.72
N ASN A 66 9.01 -8.80 -2.50
CA ASN A 66 8.35 -7.70 -1.80
C ASN A 66 8.49 -6.34 -2.51
N GLU A 67 9.02 -6.32 -3.73
CA GLU A 67 9.13 -5.16 -4.61
C GLU A 67 7.82 -4.93 -5.39
N MET A 68 7.69 -3.75 -6.00
CA MET A 68 6.57 -3.42 -6.88
C MET A 68 6.96 -3.77 -8.31
N ASP A 69 6.33 -4.79 -8.87
CA ASP A 69 6.45 -5.10 -10.30
C ASP A 69 5.52 -4.17 -11.07
N LEU A 70 6.03 -3.62 -12.18
CA LEU A 70 5.29 -2.69 -13.03
C LEU A 70 4.93 -3.35 -14.34
N PHE A 71 3.71 -3.12 -14.79
CA PHE A 71 3.22 -3.58 -16.08
C PHE A 71 2.54 -2.43 -16.81
N MET A 72 2.71 -2.36 -18.12
CA MET A 72 2.08 -1.35 -18.96
C MET A 72 1.10 -2.02 -19.91
N SER A 73 -0.06 -1.41 -20.11
CA SER A 73 -1.04 -1.93 -21.07
C SER A 73 -0.42 -2.01 -22.47
N SER A 74 -0.82 -3.00 -23.26
CA SER A 74 -0.35 -3.14 -24.64
C SER A 74 -1.07 -2.16 -25.60
N LEU A 75 -2.18 -1.58 -25.15
CA LEU A 75 -3.02 -0.65 -25.89
C LEU A 75 -3.47 0.52 -24.98
N PRO A 76 -3.79 1.68 -25.56
CA PRO A 76 -4.38 2.80 -24.82
C PRO A 76 -5.74 2.46 -24.21
N PHE A 77 -5.98 2.89 -22.98
CA PHE A 77 -7.24 2.74 -22.25
C PHE A 77 -8.20 3.91 -22.52
N THR A 78 -8.75 3.98 -23.73
CA THR A 78 -9.69 5.03 -24.13
C THR A 78 -11.14 4.75 -23.74
N VAL A 79 -11.47 3.49 -23.49
CA VAL A 79 -12.79 3.02 -23.04
C VAL A 79 -12.68 2.34 -21.68
N SER A 80 -13.68 2.50 -20.82
CA SER A 80 -13.66 2.06 -19.42
C SER A 80 -14.13 0.62 -19.22
N ASP A 81 -14.75 0.01 -20.22
CA ASP A 81 -15.36 -1.33 -20.20
C ASP A 81 -14.62 -2.32 -21.11
N THR A 82 -13.30 -2.22 -21.15
CA THR A 82 -12.43 -3.15 -21.87
C THR A 82 -11.45 -3.87 -20.97
N TYR A 83 -11.02 -5.05 -21.42
CA TYR A 83 -9.86 -5.76 -20.92
C TYR A 83 -8.66 -5.48 -21.82
N ALA A 84 -7.50 -5.28 -21.21
CA ALA A 84 -6.24 -5.20 -21.93
C ALA A 84 -5.22 -6.17 -21.36
N ARG A 85 -4.28 -6.58 -22.23
CA ARG A 85 -3.06 -7.23 -21.81
C ARG A 85 -2.08 -6.18 -21.30
N PHE A 86 -1.30 -6.56 -20.30
CA PHE A 86 -0.25 -5.76 -19.71
C PHE A 86 1.07 -6.52 -19.79
N ILE A 87 2.11 -5.85 -20.27
CA ILE A 87 3.46 -6.39 -20.40
C ILE A 87 4.36 -5.84 -19.29
N PRO A 88 5.31 -6.62 -18.77
CA PRO A 88 6.21 -6.16 -17.74
C PRO A 88 7.14 -5.05 -18.24
N VAL A 89 7.31 -4.02 -17.41
CA VAL A 89 8.15 -2.86 -17.71
C VAL A 89 9.02 -2.48 -16.53
N LYS A 90 10.14 -1.82 -16.82
CA LYS A 90 10.95 -1.12 -15.82
C LYS A 90 11.00 0.36 -16.15
N PHE A 91 10.95 1.19 -15.11
CA PHE A 91 11.15 2.63 -15.28
C PHE A 91 12.64 2.96 -15.30
N ASP A 92 13.14 3.49 -16.41
CA ASP A 92 14.50 3.98 -16.51
C ASP A 92 14.60 5.41 -15.98
N GLN A 93 15.39 5.58 -14.92
CA GLN A 93 15.55 6.87 -14.25
C GLN A 93 16.30 7.89 -15.09
N LEU A 94 17.13 7.47 -16.06
CA LEU A 94 17.91 8.38 -16.89
C LEU A 94 17.07 8.97 -18.03
N SER A 95 16.41 8.11 -18.81
CA SER A 95 15.53 8.56 -19.91
C SER A 95 14.14 9.00 -19.46
N LYS A 96 13.75 8.69 -18.22
CA LYS A 96 12.39 8.91 -17.69
C LYS A 96 11.31 8.19 -18.50
N THR A 97 11.63 7.01 -19.03
CA THR A 97 10.72 6.20 -19.84
C THR A 97 10.49 4.82 -19.22
N PHE A 98 9.38 4.19 -19.59
CA PHE A 98 9.12 2.78 -19.29
C PHE A 98 9.68 1.91 -20.42
N ILE A 99 10.54 0.98 -20.05
CA ILE A 99 11.20 0.05 -20.97
C ILE A 99 10.59 -1.34 -20.76
N ALA A 100 10.05 -1.94 -21.82
CA ALA A 100 9.55 -3.30 -21.79
C ALA A 100 10.66 -4.28 -21.45
N THR A 101 10.50 -5.00 -20.35
CA THR A 101 11.34 -6.14 -20.02
C THR A 101 10.68 -7.35 -20.65
N HIS A 102 11.26 -7.90 -21.71
CA HIS A 102 10.64 -9.02 -22.44
C HIS A 102 10.71 -10.26 -21.56
N ASP A 103 9.63 -10.51 -20.82
CA ASP A 103 9.34 -11.75 -20.10
C ASP A 103 7.97 -12.22 -20.58
N ASP A 104 7.99 -13.02 -21.63
CA ASP A 104 6.79 -13.49 -22.33
C ASP A 104 5.96 -14.47 -21.47
N GLU A 105 6.48 -14.91 -20.31
CA GLU A 105 5.78 -15.80 -19.38
C GLU A 105 4.95 -15.03 -18.34
N LEU A 106 5.17 -13.73 -18.17
CA LEU A 106 4.46 -12.87 -17.22
C LEU A 106 3.32 -12.09 -17.91
N ASP A 107 2.32 -12.82 -18.41
CA ASP A 107 1.10 -12.24 -18.98
C ASP A 107 0.10 -11.83 -17.87
N VAL A 108 -0.21 -10.54 -17.82
CA VAL A 108 -1.23 -9.96 -16.95
C VAL A 108 -2.38 -9.43 -17.81
N ILE A 109 -3.63 -9.76 -17.45
CA ILE A 109 -4.81 -9.18 -18.10
C ILE A 109 -5.63 -8.48 -17.03
N TRP A 110 -5.97 -7.22 -17.25
CA TRP A 110 -6.81 -6.46 -16.34
C TRP A 110 -7.75 -5.55 -17.09
N GLY A 111 -8.90 -5.28 -16.49
CA GLY A 111 -9.86 -4.33 -16.99
C GLY A 111 -11.25 -4.57 -16.42
N ALA A 112 -12.24 -4.10 -17.13
CA ALA A 112 -13.63 -4.23 -16.75
C ALA A 112 -14.49 -4.65 -17.94
N ALA A 113 -15.62 -5.26 -17.64
CA ALA A 113 -16.68 -5.48 -18.62
C ALA A 113 -18.03 -5.37 -17.91
N LEU A 114 -19.06 -5.00 -18.67
CA LEU A 114 -20.44 -5.05 -18.21
C LEU A 114 -20.90 -6.50 -18.14
N ASP A 115 -21.59 -6.87 -17.07
CA ASP A 115 -22.30 -8.13 -16.98
C ASP A 115 -23.69 -8.08 -17.65
N ASP A 116 -24.40 -9.20 -17.65
CA ASP A 116 -25.76 -9.31 -18.23
C ASP A 116 -26.78 -8.36 -17.59
N LYS A 117 -26.44 -7.79 -16.42
CA LYS A 117 -27.26 -6.81 -15.68
C LYS A 117 -26.76 -5.37 -15.87
N ASN A 118 -25.88 -5.15 -16.83
CA ASN A 118 -25.28 -3.85 -17.13
C ASN A 118 -24.51 -3.27 -15.92
N THR A 119 -23.94 -4.13 -15.08
CA THR A 119 -23.09 -3.74 -13.95
C THR A 119 -21.63 -3.92 -14.34
N LEU A 120 -20.83 -2.87 -14.15
CA LEU A 120 -19.40 -2.89 -14.49
C LEU A 120 -18.64 -3.73 -13.47
N GLY A 121 -18.07 -4.85 -13.93
CA GLY A 121 -17.28 -5.77 -13.12
C GLY A 121 -15.81 -5.75 -13.52
N TYR A 122 -14.93 -5.59 -12.54
CA TYR A 122 -13.49 -5.61 -12.76
C TYR A 122 -12.89 -6.98 -12.49
N LYS A 123 -11.97 -7.41 -13.37
CA LYS A 123 -11.26 -8.68 -13.20
C LYS A 123 -9.78 -8.52 -13.52
N LEU A 124 -8.98 -9.30 -12.80
CA LEU A 124 -7.55 -9.48 -13.01
C LEU A 124 -7.29 -10.95 -13.33
N ALA A 125 -6.58 -11.24 -14.41
CA ALA A 125 -6.02 -12.56 -14.68
C ALA A 125 -4.49 -12.53 -14.50
N LEU A 126 -3.98 -13.49 -13.74
CA LEU A 126 -2.55 -13.74 -13.55
C LEU A 126 -2.30 -15.19 -13.95
N GLY A 127 -1.73 -15.40 -15.15
CA GLY A 127 -1.69 -16.71 -15.78
C GLY A 127 -3.10 -17.32 -15.90
N ASN A 128 -3.26 -18.57 -15.48
CA ASN A 128 -4.52 -19.30 -15.58
C ASN A 128 -5.55 -18.98 -14.48
N PHE A 129 -5.27 -18.03 -13.60
CA PHE A 129 -6.14 -17.67 -12.49
C PHE A 129 -6.81 -16.31 -12.72
N THR A 130 -8.12 -16.25 -12.51
CA THR A 130 -8.90 -15.01 -12.59
C THR A 130 -9.42 -14.61 -11.21
N TYR A 131 -9.33 -13.32 -10.91
CA TYR A 131 -9.73 -12.72 -9.65
C TYR A 131 -10.72 -11.60 -9.93
N SER A 132 -11.87 -11.61 -9.24
CA SER A 132 -12.74 -10.43 -9.17
C SER A 132 -12.07 -9.33 -8.37
N CYS A 133 -12.26 -8.09 -8.81
CA CYS A 133 -11.71 -6.91 -8.15
C CYS A 133 -12.82 -5.98 -7.65
N SER A 134 -12.51 -5.18 -6.63
CA SER A 134 -13.37 -4.07 -6.16
C SER A 134 -13.54 -3.01 -7.24
N ALA A 135 -14.35 -1.96 -7.04
CA ALA A 135 -14.20 -0.77 -7.87
C ALA A 135 -12.80 -0.13 -7.62
N PRO A 136 -12.18 0.53 -8.62
CA PRO A 136 -11.01 1.37 -8.39
C PRO A 136 -11.34 2.50 -7.41
N GLU A 137 -10.52 2.65 -6.39
CA GLU A 137 -10.61 3.72 -5.41
C GLU A 137 -9.51 4.75 -5.68
N ALA A 138 -9.87 6.02 -5.81
CA ALA A 138 -8.91 7.09 -6.01
C ALA A 138 -8.10 7.32 -4.72
N TRP A 139 -6.81 7.61 -4.87
CA TRP A 139 -6.02 8.05 -3.73
C TRP A 139 -6.56 9.41 -3.21
N PRO A 140 -6.60 9.62 -1.88
CA PRO A 140 -6.99 10.92 -1.32
C PRO A 140 -6.08 12.03 -1.86
N ASN A 141 -6.66 13.21 -2.10
CA ASN A 141 -5.87 14.35 -2.52
C ASN A 141 -4.99 14.88 -1.38
N ASP A 142 -3.89 15.54 -1.74
CA ASP A 142 -2.97 16.12 -0.76
C ASP A 142 -3.57 17.29 0.01
N LYS A 143 -4.74 17.81 -0.39
CA LYS A 143 -5.38 18.94 0.30
C LYS A 143 -5.67 18.61 1.77
N ALA A 144 -6.11 17.40 2.08
CA ALA A 144 -6.33 16.99 3.47
C ALA A 144 -5.01 17.00 4.27
N ASN A 145 -3.93 16.49 3.68
CA ASN A 145 -2.60 16.52 4.30
C ASN A 145 -2.05 17.94 4.42
N HIS A 146 -2.29 18.82 3.46
CA HIS A 146 -1.92 20.23 3.55
C HIS A 146 -2.69 21.01 4.63
N LEU A 147 -3.96 20.66 4.87
CA LEU A 147 -4.80 21.35 5.86
C LEU A 147 -4.69 20.78 7.28
N TYR A 148 -4.46 19.48 7.40
CA TYR A 148 -4.55 18.75 8.68
C TYR A 148 -3.37 17.83 8.96
N GLY A 149 -2.46 17.64 8.00
CA GLY A 149 -1.28 16.79 8.15
C GLY A 149 -0.14 17.48 8.89
N GLU A 150 0.83 16.67 9.29
CA GLU A 150 2.05 17.14 9.95
C GLU A 150 2.93 17.91 8.94
N THR A 151 3.56 19.01 9.37
CA THR A 151 4.59 19.64 8.54
C THR A 151 5.84 18.76 8.51
N PRO A 152 6.73 18.87 7.50
CA PRO A 152 7.97 18.08 7.45
C PRO A 152 8.81 18.19 8.72
N THR A 153 8.75 19.34 9.39
CA THR A 153 9.39 19.60 10.70
C THR A 153 8.76 18.80 11.85
N ASP A 154 7.44 18.55 11.81
CA ASP A 154 6.70 17.83 12.85
C ASP A 154 6.85 16.31 12.72
N ALA A 155 6.87 15.80 11.48
CA ALA A 155 7.04 14.38 11.18
C ALA A 155 8.41 13.82 11.63
N HIS A 156 9.47 14.64 11.52
CA HIS A 156 10.80 14.27 12.02
C HIS A 156 10.88 14.29 13.55
N ALA A 157 10.25 15.27 14.22
CA ALA A 157 10.24 15.37 15.68
C ALA A 157 9.48 14.22 16.36
N ALA A 158 8.41 13.70 15.74
CA ALA A 158 7.69 12.54 16.25
C ALA A 158 8.50 11.23 16.15
N SER A 159 9.37 11.09 15.14
CA SER A 159 10.23 9.91 14.97
C SER A 159 11.40 9.85 15.96
N GLU A 160 11.94 10.99 16.38
CA GLU A 160 13.04 11.07 17.35
C GLU A 160 12.56 10.87 18.80
N ASN A 161 11.37 11.36 19.14
CA ASN A 161 10.84 11.26 20.50
C ASN A 161 10.49 9.82 20.92
N VAL A 162 10.13 8.95 19.98
CA VAL A 162 9.91 7.51 20.28
C VAL A 162 11.24 6.77 20.58
N ALA A 163 12.36 7.24 20.01
CA ALA A 163 13.69 6.68 20.29
C ALA A 163 14.25 7.17 21.64
N ALA A 164 13.97 8.42 22.01
CA ALA A 164 14.43 9.00 23.26
C ALA A 164 13.74 8.40 24.50
N GLU A 165 12.43 8.09 24.42
CA GLU A 165 11.68 7.57 25.57
C GLU A 165 12.03 6.12 25.94
N LYS A 166 12.57 5.33 24.99
CA LYS A 166 13.06 3.96 25.27
C LYS A 166 14.41 3.91 26.02
N ASN A 167 15.19 4.99 26.02
CA ASN A 167 16.53 5.00 26.63
C ASN A 167 16.61 5.69 28.00
N ALA A 168 15.53 6.31 28.48
CA ALA A 168 15.56 7.10 29.73
C ALA A 168 15.29 6.30 31.03
N LYS A 169 15.08 4.98 30.97
CA LYS A 169 14.70 4.18 32.15
C LYS A 169 15.67 3.05 32.51
N THR A 170 16.97 3.34 32.60
CA THR A 170 17.89 2.48 33.36
C THR A 170 19.03 3.24 34.02
N THR A 171 18.75 3.96 35.12
CA THR A 171 19.80 4.30 36.08
C THR A 171 19.28 4.14 37.51
N LYS A 172 19.43 2.93 38.06
CA LYS A 172 19.48 2.68 39.50
C LYS A 172 20.94 2.78 39.93
N THR A 173 21.25 3.70 40.84
CA THR A 173 22.51 3.68 41.61
C THR A 173 22.16 4.06 43.05
N VAL A 174 21.85 3.07 43.89
CA VAL A 174 22.69 2.54 45.00
C VAL A 174 23.01 3.60 46.07
N LYS A 175 22.39 3.43 47.24
CA LYS A 175 22.65 4.13 48.51
C LYS A 175 23.93 3.57 49.15
N PRO A 176 24.91 4.39 49.60
CA PRO A 176 26.02 3.87 50.38
C PRO A 176 25.62 3.64 51.84
N ARG A 177 26.11 2.52 52.39
CA ARG A 177 26.27 2.27 53.83
C ARG A 177 27.64 2.80 54.23
N GLY A 178 27.69 3.54 55.34
CA GLY A 178 28.89 4.06 55.99
C GLY A 178 28.45 5.00 57.10
#